data_AF-A0A7C1HHH7-F1
#
_entry.id   AF-A0A7C1HHH7-F1
#
_cell.length_a   1.000
_cell.length_b   1.000
_cell.length_c   1.000
_cell.angle_alpha   90.00
_cell.angle_beta   90.00
_cell.angle_gamma   90.00
#
_symmetry.space_group_name_H-M   'P 1'
#
loop_
_entity.id
_entity.type
_entity.pdbx_description
1 polymer ?
#
loop_
_entity_poly.entity_id
_entity_poly.type
_entity_poly.pdbx_seq_one_letter_code
_entity_poly.pdbx_strand_id
1 'polypeptide(L)'
;MPYEKPKIEKFEKKDYVFDEFHKAGFKIEKFPEIFERAVELANMPDSHFDDGVKMSEIVEILWQDLKKENDIKFTIEELKLSCLFHDIGKSGPPNANREERFMIEQIFNPIYFNPKKPDFKGRNPKQILIKEALQIENLPNHDKIVNYLQSLFLHIYDEKNNTLKEEKLDLNKHTMIDLWREHDYWTYQLLQKFGDNQISKDVIIVSSTHHTLEGHDPAMIDGEIPNEAITLELLDKYLILTLVDKYQAFIERSGKTHEETVKILEKIINDSKKRGVMKKIFSLNEEKVYGEYIKYLGIIKKHPEMAEIIKKKIKL
;
A
#
# COMPACT_ATOMS: atom_id res chain seq x y z
N MET A 1 33.00 -11.31 -7.87
CA MET A 1 33.52 -9.98 -8.26
C MET A 1 33.26 -9.03 -7.10
N PRO A 2 34.22 -8.20 -6.67
CA PRO A 2 33.91 -7.14 -5.69
C PRO A 2 32.89 -6.18 -6.31
N TYR A 3 31.81 -5.92 -5.58
CA TYR A 3 30.69 -5.09 -6.04
C TYR A 3 31.12 -3.63 -6.18
N GLU A 4 31.12 -3.11 -7.41
CA GLU A 4 31.20 -1.67 -7.65
C GLU A 4 29.82 -1.03 -7.41
N LYS A 5 29.75 -0.17 -6.40
CA LYS A 5 28.56 0.63 -6.06
C LYS A 5 28.11 1.40 -7.31
N PRO A 6 26.86 1.27 -7.78
CA PRO A 6 26.37 2.00 -8.95
C PRO A 6 26.56 3.51 -8.74
N LYS A 7 27.05 4.21 -9.79
CA LYS A 7 27.18 5.67 -9.81
C LYS A 7 25.79 6.31 -9.90
N ILE A 8 25.15 6.41 -8.76
CA ILE A 8 23.85 7.06 -8.57
C ILE A 8 24.10 8.56 -8.40
N GLU A 9 23.50 9.40 -9.26
CA GLU A 9 23.40 10.84 -9.01
C GLU A 9 22.71 11.05 -7.66
N LYS A 10 23.32 11.85 -6.77
CA LYS A 10 23.00 11.95 -5.33
C LYS A 10 21.49 12.00 -5.04
N PHE A 11 20.91 10.87 -4.66
CA PHE A 11 19.64 10.86 -3.94
C PHE A 11 19.91 11.22 -2.48
N GLU A 12 19.34 12.33 -2.02
CA GLU A 12 19.59 12.87 -0.67
C GLU A 12 19.10 11.93 0.43
N LYS A 13 18.06 11.12 0.15
CA LYS A 13 17.46 10.17 1.12
C LYS A 13 17.98 8.73 1.07
N LYS A 14 19.09 8.46 0.40
CA LYS A 14 19.59 7.07 0.26
C LYS A 14 19.93 6.41 1.60
N ASP A 15 20.66 7.12 2.46
CA ASP A 15 21.08 6.59 3.76
C ASP A 15 19.87 6.43 4.69
N TYR A 16 18.89 7.32 4.60
CA TYR A 16 17.61 7.19 5.30
C TYR A 16 16.87 5.89 4.92
N VAL A 17 16.66 5.61 3.63
CA VAL A 17 16.02 4.35 3.20
C VAL A 17 16.81 3.13 3.67
N PHE A 18 18.14 3.18 3.55
CA PHE A 18 19.02 2.12 4.02
C PHE A 18 18.81 1.84 5.51
N ASP A 19 18.85 2.87 6.35
CA ASP A 19 18.72 2.77 7.79
C ASP A 19 17.35 2.20 8.20
N GLU A 20 16.26 2.63 7.58
CA GLU A 20 14.91 2.15 7.92
C GLU A 20 14.72 0.65 7.60
N PHE A 21 15.23 0.17 6.46
CA PHE A 21 15.20 -1.27 6.17
C PHE A 21 16.09 -2.07 7.12
N HIS A 22 17.26 -1.54 7.49
CA HIS A 22 18.17 -2.22 8.44
C HIS A 22 17.58 -2.28 9.85
N LYS A 23 16.83 -1.25 10.29
CA LYS A 23 16.03 -1.28 11.53
C LYS A 23 14.91 -2.33 11.50
N ALA A 24 14.45 -2.73 10.32
CA ALA A 24 13.54 -3.85 10.12
C ALA A 24 14.26 -5.20 9.90
N GLY A 25 15.60 -5.24 10.08
CA GLY A 25 16.40 -6.45 9.91
C GLY A 25 16.66 -6.85 8.46
N PHE A 26 16.38 -5.97 7.49
CA PHE A 26 16.44 -6.29 6.07
C PHE A 26 17.61 -5.58 5.35
N LYS A 27 18.39 -6.35 4.59
CA LYS A 27 19.57 -5.86 3.84
C LYS A 27 19.16 -5.39 2.44
N ILE A 28 18.47 -4.25 2.37
CA ILE A 28 17.88 -3.71 1.14
C ILE A 28 18.91 -3.48 0.02
N GLU A 29 20.16 -3.20 0.36
CA GLU A 29 21.25 -2.96 -0.59
C GLU A 29 21.59 -4.17 -1.48
N LYS A 30 21.14 -5.37 -1.08
CA LYS A 30 21.26 -6.59 -1.88
C LYS A 30 20.25 -6.67 -3.02
N PHE A 31 19.26 -5.77 -3.06
CA PHE A 31 18.18 -5.72 -4.05
C PHE A 31 18.19 -4.36 -4.75
N PRO A 32 19.13 -4.10 -5.68
CA PRO A 32 19.36 -2.76 -6.21
C PRO A 32 18.12 -2.11 -6.82
N GLU A 33 17.26 -2.88 -7.51
CA GLU A 33 16.03 -2.37 -8.11
C GLU A 33 14.99 -1.94 -7.06
N ILE A 34 14.74 -2.77 -6.05
CA ILE A 34 13.82 -2.41 -4.96
C ILE A 34 14.39 -1.24 -4.15
N PHE A 35 15.69 -1.24 -3.88
CA PHE A 35 16.34 -0.18 -3.16
C PHE A 35 16.25 1.16 -3.91
N GLU A 36 16.52 1.17 -5.22
CA GLU A 36 16.42 2.38 -6.03
C GLU A 36 14.98 2.92 -6.01
N ARG A 37 13.97 2.07 -6.21
CA ARG A 37 12.56 2.47 -6.16
C ARG A 37 12.13 3.03 -4.81
N ALA A 38 12.56 2.39 -3.72
CA ALA A 38 12.28 2.91 -2.38
C ALA A 38 12.93 4.28 -2.15
N VAL A 39 14.14 4.48 -2.68
CA VAL A 39 14.83 5.78 -2.66
C VAL A 39 14.09 6.81 -3.52
N GLU A 40 13.62 6.47 -4.71
CA GLU A 40 12.83 7.37 -5.56
C GLU A 40 11.56 7.84 -4.83
N LEU A 41 10.78 6.90 -4.30
CA LEU A 41 9.60 7.19 -3.48
C LEU A 41 9.95 8.04 -2.26
N ALA A 42 11.06 7.77 -1.59
CA ALA A 42 11.53 8.57 -0.45
C ALA A 42 11.80 10.03 -0.85
N ASN A 43 12.42 10.27 -2.01
CA ASN A 43 12.76 11.62 -2.46
C ASN A 43 11.56 12.42 -3.00
N MET A 44 10.42 11.78 -3.26
CA MET A 44 9.21 12.50 -3.62
C MET A 44 8.73 13.37 -2.44
N PRO A 45 8.34 14.62 -2.67
CA PRO A 45 7.75 15.44 -1.61
C PRO A 45 6.39 14.86 -1.21
N ASP A 46 6.00 14.93 0.06
CA ASP A 46 4.89 14.13 0.62
C ASP A 46 5.05 12.62 0.31
N SER A 47 6.21 12.08 0.69
CA SER A 47 6.67 10.73 0.32
C SER A 47 5.78 9.60 0.84
N HIS A 48 5.40 8.68 -0.05
CA HIS A 48 4.75 7.42 0.32
C HIS A 48 5.67 6.49 1.12
N PHE A 49 6.99 6.62 0.99
CA PHE A 49 7.93 5.87 1.82
C PHE A 49 7.85 6.33 3.29
N ASP A 50 7.71 7.64 3.51
CA ASP A 50 7.55 8.19 4.86
C ASP A 50 6.25 7.69 5.54
N ASP A 51 5.20 7.41 4.76
CA ASP A 51 3.99 6.75 5.26
C ASP A 51 4.31 5.34 5.78
N GLY A 52 5.06 4.54 5.01
CA GLY A 52 5.50 3.20 5.43
C GLY A 52 6.38 3.22 6.69
N VAL A 53 7.25 4.23 6.83
CA VAL A 53 8.08 4.42 8.03
C VAL A 53 7.22 4.74 9.26
N LYS A 54 6.27 5.68 9.13
CA LYS A 54 5.31 6.00 10.21
C LYS A 54 4.48 4.78 10.61
N MET A 55 4.04 3.97 9.64
CA MET A 55 3.32 2.71 9.90
C MET A 55 4.19 1.70 10.65
N SER A 56 5.47 1.58 10.28
CA SER A 56 6.43 0.74 10.98
C SER A 56 6.64 1.17 12.44
N GLU A 57 6.72 2.48 12.73
CA GLU A 57 6.79 3.01 14.11
C GLU A 57 5.50 2.73 14.90
N ILE A 58 4.33 2.87 14.26
CA ILE A 58 3.03 2.50 14.86
C ILE A 58 3.01 1.02 15.24
N VAL A 59 3.50 0.15 14.36
CA VAL A 59 3.57 -1.28 14.62
C VAL A 59 4.42 -1.59 15.85
N GLU A 60 5.53 -0.87 16.09
CA GLU A 60 6.34 -1.04 17.31
C GLU A 60 5.56 -0.76 18.59
N ILE A 61 4.68 0.24 18.58
CA ILE A 61 3.81 0.55 19.72
C ILE A 61 2.80 -0.58 19.93
N LEU A 62 2.09 -0.96 18.86
CA LEU A 62 1.06 -1.99 18.91
C LEU A 62 1.65 -3.35 19.32
N TRP A 63 2.91 -3.62 19.00
CA TRP A 63 3.56 -4.90 19.23
C TRP A 63 3.54 -5.34 20.70
N GLN A 64 3.62 -4.40 21.64
CA GLN A 64 3.58 -4.73 23.08
C GLN A 64 2.26 -5.38 23.50
N ASP A 65 1.16 -4.98 22.87
CA ASP A 65 -0.15 -5.56 23.11
C ASP A 65 -0.40 -6.79 22.21
N LEU A 66 0.05 -6.75 20.96
CA LEU A 66 -0.04 -7.90 20.04
C LEU A 66 0.66 -9.13 20.60
N LYS A 67 1.85 -8.99 21.20
CA LYS A 67 2.57 -10.12 21.83
C LYS A 67 1.82 -10.80 22.96
N LYS A 68 0.87 -10.11 23.60
CA LYS A 68 0.06 -10.69 24.70
C LYS A 68 -1.04 -11.58 24.16
N GLU A 69 -1.38 -11.45 22.88
CA GLU A 69 -2.28 -12.35 22.19
C GLU A 69 -1.53 -13.65 21.90
N ASN A 70 -1.91 -14.74 22.57
CA ASN A 70 -1.21 -16.04 22.53
C ASN A 70 -1.14 -16.69 21.12
N ASP A 71 -1.81 -16.10 20.13
CA ASP A 71 -1.96 -16.65 18.78
C ASP A 71 -1.05 -15.99 17.73
N ILE A 72 -0.32 -14.91 18.08
CA ILE A 72 0.60 -14.25 17.15
C ILE A 72 1.85 -15.12 16.93
N LYS A 73 2.00 -15.65 15.71
CA LYS A 73 3.09 -16.56 15.33
C LYS A 73 4.18 -15.94 14.45
N PHE A 74 4.05 -14.64 14.19
CA PHE A 74 4.97 -13.90 13.35
C PHE A 74 5.90 -12.96 14.11
N THR A 75 6.83 -12.35 13.39
CA THR A 75 7.81 -11.41 13.94
C THR A 75 7.42 -9.96 13.68
N ILE A 76 7.87 -9.04 14.52
CA ILE A 76 7.68 -7.60 14.27
C ILE A 76 8.43 -7.17 13.01
N GLU A 77 9.59 -7.78 12.76
CA GLU A 77 10.42 -7.51 11.59
C GLU A 77 9.64 -7.74 10.30
N GLU A 78 8.88 -8.84 10.19
CA GLU A 78 8.02 -9.08 9.02
C GLU A 78 6.92 -8.02 8.86
N LEU A 79 6.28 -7.60 9.94
CA LEU A 79 5.21 -6.62 9.87
C LEU A 79 5.74 -5.22 9.52
N LYS A 80 6.87 -4.82 10.13
CA LYS A 80 7.59 -3.57 9.78
C LYS A 80 8.05 -3.60 8.33
N LEU A 81 8.61 -4.71 7.87
CA LEU A 81 9.05 -4.86 6.48
C LEU A 81 7.88 -4.75 5.51
N SER A 82 6.72 -5.31 5.89
CA SER A 82 5.48 -5.17 5.11
C SER A 82 5.01 -3.71 5.06
N CYS A 83 5.12 -2.95 6.15
CA CYS A 83 4.87 -1.50 6.15
C CYS A 83 5.81 -0.75 5.21
N LEU A 84 7.09 -1.08 5.17
CA LEU A 84 8.05 -0.39 4.29
C LEU A 84 7.82 -0.71 2.81
N PHE A 85 7.25 -1.87 2.49
CA PHE A 85 7.00 -2.30 1.11
C PHE A 85 5.58 -2.06 0.60
N HIS A 86 4.58 -1.81 1.45
CA HIS A 86 3.17 -1.81 1.04
C HIS A 86 2.89 -0.95 -0.22
N ASP A 87 3.53 0.21 -0.30
CA ASP A 87 3.37 1.20 -1.35
C ASP A 87 4.49 1.21 -2.40
N ILE A 88 5.40 0.22 -2.42
CA ILE A 88 6.52 0.20 -3.37
C ILE A 88 6.06 0.19 -4.83
N GLY A 89 4.88 -0.40 -5.10
CA GLY A 89 4.23 -0.40 -6.40
C GLY A 89 3.84 0.99 -6.90
N LYS A 90 3.76 2.01 -6.05
CA LYS A 90 3.56 3.41 -6.50
C LYS A 90 4.74 3.96 -7.32
N SER A 91 5.86 3.24 -7.37
CA SER A 91 6.97 3.47 -8.32
C SER A 91 6.67 2.94 -9.74
N GLY A 92 5.55 2.26 -9.98
CA GLY A 92 5.14 1.72 -11.28
C GLY A 92 5.52 0.25 -11.51
N PRO A 93 5.19 -0.30 -12.70
CA PRO A 93 5.30 -1.73 -12.97
C PRO A 93 6.77 -2.24 -13.00
N PRO A 94 6.99 -3.57 -12.89
CA PRO A 94 8.34 -4.15 -12.81
C PRO A 94 9.26 -3.99 -14.02
N ASN A 95 8.72 -3.53 -15.15
CA ASN A 95 9.45 -3.27 -16.39
C ASN A 95 9.59 -1.77 -16.68
N ALA A 96 9.03 -0.89 -15.84
CA ALA A 96 9.17 0.55 -15.99
C ALA A 96 10.63 0.97 -15.83
N ASN A 97 11.14 1.72 -16.80
CA ASN A 97 12.41 2.42 -16.68
C ASN A 97 12.27 3.65 -15.77
N ARG A 98 13.38 4.27 -15.38
CA ARG A 98 13.38 5.39 -14.44
C ARG A 98 12.51 6.59 -14.84
N GLU A 99 12.44 6.93 -16.13
CA GLU A 99 11.56 8.02 -16.60
C GLU A 99 10.08 7.65 -16.44
N GLU A 100 9.74 6.39 -16.77
CA GLU A 100 8.40 5.84 -16.62
C GLU A 100 7.97 5.72 -15.14
N ARG A 101 8.88 5.30 -14.26
CA ARG A 101 8.64 5.27 -12.80
C ARG A 101 8.29 6.66 -12.28
N PHE A 102 9.07 7.67 -12.64
CA PHE A 102 8.82 9.06 -12.27
C PHE A 102 7.48 9.61 -12.80
N MET A 103 7.03 9.17 -13.99
CA MET A 103 5.70 9.52 -14.51
C MET A 103 4.58 8.94 -13.65
N ILE A 104 4.71 7.69 -13.17
CA ILE A 104 3.73 7.05 -12.29
C ILE A 104 3.72 7.71 -10.92
N GLU A 105 4.89 7.96 -10.34
CA GLU A 105 5.00 8.58 -9.01
C GLU A 105 4.26 9.92 -8.93
N GLN A 106 4.28 10.72 -10.00
CA GLN A 106 3.52 11.97 -10.09
C GLN A 106 2.01 11.75 -10.01
N ILE A 107 1.46 10.66 -10.53
CA ILE A 107 0.02 10.36 -10.48
C ILE A 107 -0.43 10.00 -9.06
N PHE A 108 0.44 9.33 -8.30
CA PHE A 108 0.14 8.93 -6.92
C PHE A 108 0.44 10.02 -5.90
N ASN A 109 1.18 11.06 -6.27
CA ASN A 109 1.67 12.05 -5.34
C ASN A 109 0.71 13.26 -5.22
N PRO A 110 0.29 13.63 -4.00
CA PRO A 110 -0.71 14.67 -3.78
C PRO A 110 -0.29 16.09 -4.20
N ILE A 111 1.01 16.33 -4.41
CA ILE A 111 1.53 17.62 -4.88
C ILE A 111 1.24 17.81 -6.37
N TYR A 112 1.34 16.73 -7.13
CA TYR A 112 1.13 16.75 -8.59
C TYR A 112 -0.32 16.40 -8.93
N PHE A 113 -0.92 15.47 -8.20
CA PHE A 113 -2.31 15.06 -8.35
C PHE A 113 -3.07 15.30 -7.03
N ASN A 114 -3.82 16.40 -6.92
CA ASN A 114 -4.50 16.77 -5.68
C ASN A 114 -6.03 16.55 -5.79
N PRO A 115 -6.55 15.39 -5.33
CA PRO A 115 -7.97 15.07 -5.41
C PRO A 115 -8.86 15.97 -4.53
N LYS A 116 -8.27 16.89 -3.74
CA LYS A 116 -8.98 17.86 -2.91
C LYS A 116 -9.17 19.23 -3.57
N LYS A 117 -8.69 19.44 -4.80
CA LYS A 117 -8.90 20.71 -5.51
C LYS A 117 -10.39 21.04 -5.65
N PRO A 118 -10.76 22.33 -5.72
CA PRO A 118 -12.15 22.76 -5.93
C PRO A 118 -12.82 22.11 -7.15
N ASP A 119 -12.05 21.81 -8.19
CA ASP A 119 -12.54 21.19 -9.42
C ASP A 119 -12.99 19.73 -9.22
N PHE A 120 -12.55 19.08 -8.14
CA PHE A 120 -13.04 17.78 -7.68
C PHE A 120 -14.21 17.88 -6.69
N LYS A 121 -14.60 19.08 -6.26
CA LYS A 121 -15.58 19.28 -5.18
C LYS A 121 -16.94 18.69 -5.54
N GLY A 122 -17.52 17.94 -4.61
CA GLY A 122 -18.81 17.27 -4.78
C GLY A 122 -18.76 15.98 -5.60
N ARG A 123 -17.57 15.57 -6.05
CA ARG A 123 -17.34 14.31 -6.76
C ARG A 123 -16.49 13.40 -5.90
N ASN A 124 -16.60 12.09 -6.14
CA ASN A 124 -15.69 11.11 -5.54
C ASN A 124 -14.48 10.96 -6.47
N PRO A 125 -13.27 11.39 -6.08
CA PRO A 125 -12.08 11.31 -6.93
C PRO A 125 -11.79 9.90 -7.43
N LYS A 126 -12.11 8.88 -6.62
CA LYS A 126 -11.98 7.46 -6.99
C LYS A 126 -12.78 7.10 -8.25
N GLN A 127 -13.92 7.76 -8.50
CA GLN A 127 -14.87 7.41 -9.56
C GLN A 127 -14.73 8.27 -10.82
N ILE A 128 -13.76 9.17 -10.87
CA ILE A 128 -13.54 10.06 -12.01
C ILE A 128 -12.74 9.30 -13.08
N LEU A 129 -13.08 9.51 -14.35
CA LEU A 129 -12.33 8.94 -15.47
C LEU A 129 -10.90 9.45 -15.47
N ILE A 130 -9.93 8.60 -15.81
CA ILE A 130 -8.51 8.99 -15.80
C ILE A 130 -8.28 10.20 -16.71
N LYS A 131 -8.88 10.23 -17.90
CA LYS A 131 -8.77 11.37 -18.83
C LYS A 131 -9.21 12.69 -18.20
N GLU A 132 -10.33 12.66 -17.48
CA GLU A 132 -10.89 13.86 -16.86
C GLU A 132 -10.02 14.32 -15.69
N ALA A 133 -9.52 13.37 -14.90
CA ALA A 133 -8.59 13.65 -13.83
C ALA A 133 -7.29 14.30 -14.33
N LEU A 134 -6.73 13.80 -15.43
CA LEU A 134 -5.54 14.36 -16.10
C LEU A 134 -5.80 15.75 -16.73
N GLN A 135 -7.05 16.08 -17.08
CA GLN A 135 -7.41 17.41 -17.58
C GLN A 135 -7.53 18.46 -16.47
N ILE A 136 -7.99 18.03 -15.29
CA ILE A 136 -8.06 18.89 -14.10
C ILE A 136 -6.66 19.20 -13.57
N GLU A 137 -5.75 18.22 -13.68
CA GLU A 137 -4.41 18.33 -13.15
C GLU A 137 -3.40 18.85 -14.17
N ASN A 138 -2.61 19.84 -13.77
CA ASN A 138 -1.53 20.36 -14.59
C ASN A 138 -0.25 19.58 -14.31
N LEU A 139 -0.21 18.31 -14.72
CA LEU A 139 0.95 17.45 -14.51
C LEU A 139 2.13 17.88 -15.41
N PRO A 140 3.36 17.95 -14.86
CA PRO A 140 4.55 18.05 -15.69
C PRO A 140 4.61 16.89 -16.70
N ASN A 141 5.01 17.18 -17.94
CA ASN A 141 5.10 16.16 -19.00
C ASN A 141 3.76 15.44 -19.30
N HIS A 142 2.62 16.13 -19.16
CA HIS A 142 1.28 15.59 -19.39
C HIS A 142 1.18 14.64 -20.60
N ASP A 143 1.68 15.05 -21.78
CA ASP A 143 1.58 14.22 -22.99
C ASP A 143 2.39 12.92 -22.89
N LYS A 144 3.56 12.95 -22.24
CA LYS A 144 4.35 11.73 -22.00
C LYS A 144 3.62 10.80 -21.04
N ILE A 145 3.04 11.35 -19.97
CA ILE A 145 2.26 10.59 -18.99
C ILE A 145 1.07 9.92 -19.69
N VAL A 146 0.29 10.67 -20.47
CA VAL A 146 -0.84 10.14 -21.23
C VAL A 146 -0.41 9.01 -22.16
N ASN A 147 0.65 9.21 -22.94
CA ASN A 147 1.16 8.19 -23.86
C ASN A 147 1.64 6.94 -23.13
N TYR A 148 2.34 7.10 -22.00
CA TYR A 148 2.81 5.98 -21.20
C TYR A 148 1.65 5.22 -20.56
N LEU A 149 0.67 5.91 -19.97
CA LEU A 149 -0.52 5.28 -19.39
C LEU A 149 -1.28 4.44 -20.42
N GLN A 150 -1.39 4.91 -21.67
CA GLN A 150 -2.01 4.14 -22.75
C GLN A 150 -1.25 2.88 -23.16
N SER A 151 0.00 2.72 -22.72
CA SER A 151 0.78 1.49 -22.92
C SER A 151 0.56 0.45 -21.82
N LEU A 152 -0.03 0.86 -20.69
CA LEU A 152 -0.22 0.00 -19.52
C LEU A 152 -1.42 -0.94 -19.69
N PHE A 153 -1.38 -2.00 -18.91
CA PHE A 153 -2.51 -2.89 -18.64
C PHE A 153 -2.89 -2.73 -17.17
N LEU A 154 -4.19 -2.84 -16.90
CA LEU A 154 -4.77 -2.80 -15.56
C LEU A 154 -5.43 -4.13 -15.24
N HIS A 155 -5.38 -4.51 -13.97
CA HIS A 155 -6.12 -5.62 -13.41
C HIS A 155 -7.51 -5.14 -12.96
N ILE A 156 -8.52 -5.43 -13.77
CA ILE A 156 -9.92 -5.04 -13.54
C ILE A 156 -10.70 -6.19 -12.93
N TYR A 157 -11.29 -5.94 -11.76
CA TYR A 157 -12.13 -6.91 -11.09
C TYR A 157 -13.57 -6.86 -11.61
N ASP A 158 -14.00 -7.95 -12.25
CA ASP A 158 -15.36 -8.14 -12.73
C ASP A 158 -16.22 -8.68 -11.58
N GLU A 159 -16.85 -7.78 -10.82
CA GLU A 159 -17.69 -8.15 -9.67
C GLU A 159 -18.84 -9.10 -10.04
N LYS A 160 -19.35 -9.01 -11.28
CA LYS A 160 -20.48 -9.83 -11.73
C LYS A 160 -20.08 -11.28 -11.91
N ASN A 161 -18.88 -11.50 -12.46
CA ASN A 161 -18.37 -12.83 -12.75
C ASN A 161 -17.42 -13.36 -11.66
N ASN A 162 -17.05 -12.52 -10.69
CA ASN A 162 -16.07 -12.84 -9.64
C ASN A 162 -14.73 -13.28 -10.24
N THR A 163 -14.28 -12.56 -11.27
CA THR A 163 -13.06 -12.85 -12.04
C THR A 163 -12.19 -11.62 -12.17
N LEU A 164 -10.88 -11.81 -12.14
CA LEU A 164 -9.93 -10.77 -12.47
C LEU A 164 -9.58 -10.84 -13.96
N LYS A 165 -9.53 -9.68 -14.63
CA LYS A 165 -9.13 -9.59 -16.04
C LYS A 165 -8.06 -8.54 -16.20
N GLU A 166 -7.05 -8.85 -17.00
CA GLU A 166 -6.08 -7.88 -17.46
C GLU A 166 -6.63 -7.19 -18.71
N GLU A 167 -6.71 -5.86 -18.68
CA GLU A 167 -7.22 -5.07 -19.79
C GLU A 167 -6.29 -3.90 -20.09
N LYS A 168 -6.09 -3.59 -21.37
CA LYS A 168 -5.32 -2.41 -21.77
C LYS A 168 -5.98 -1.15 -21.21
N LEU A 169 -5.19 -0.27 -20.60
CA LEU A 169 -5.67 0.97 -20.00
C LEU A 169 -6.32 1.87 -21.05
N ASP A 170 -7.60 2.20 -20.85
CA ASP A 170 -8.32 3.21 -21.64
C ASP A 170 -8.73 4.38 -20.75
N LEU A 171 -8.16 5.55 -21.02
CA LEU A 171 -8.37 6.78 -20.26
C LEU A 171 -9.84 7.27 -20.27
N ASN A 172 -10.64 6.85 -21.26
CA ASN A 172 -12.06 7.22 -21.39
C ASN A 172 -13.00 6.20 -20.74
N LYS A 173 -12.50 5.02 -20.40
CA LYS A 173 -13.28 3.92 -19.81
C LYS A 173 -12.95 3.73 -18.33
N HIS A 174 -11.66 3.71 -17.99
CA HIS A 174 -11.19 3.42 -16.65
C HIS A 174 -11.19 4.66 -15.77
N THR A 175 -11.38 4.42 -14.48
CA THR A 175 -11.44 5.43 -13.42
C THR A 175 -10.14 5.52 -12.65
N MET A 176 -9.97 6.59 -11.86
CA MET A 176 -8.79 6.76 -11.02
C MET A 176 -8.63 5.63 -9.99
N ILE A 177 -9.71 5.02 -9.49
CA ILE A 177 -9.57 3.89 -8.58
C ILE A 177 -9.02 2.65 -9.27
N ASP A 178 -9.32 2.45 -10.56
CA ASP A 178 -8.78 1.32 -11.34
C ASP A 178 -7.26 1.48 -11.48
N LEU A 179 -6.79 2.69 -11.79
CA LEU A 179 -5.36 2.99 -11.88
C LEU A 179 -4.66 2.98 -10.52
N TRP A 180 -5.29 3.57 -9.49
CA TRP A 180 -4.67 3.62 -8.16
C TRP A 180 -4.52 2.24 -7.56
N ARG A 181 -5.51 1.37 -7.71
CA ARG A 181 -5.43 -0.02 -7.22
C ARG A 181 -4.30 -0.82 -7.87
N GLU A 182 -3.84 -0.44 -9.05
CA GLU A 182 -2.77 -1.15 -9.74
C GLU A 182 -1.44 -1.16 -8.96
N HIS A 183 -1.21 -0.21 -8.03
CA HIS A 183 -0.02 -0.22 -7.18
C HIS A 183 0.09 -1.50 -6.32
N ASP A 184 -1.04 -2.09 -5.93
CA ASP A 184 -1.07 -3.32 -5.13
C ASP A 184 -0.55 -4.52 -5.94
N TYR A 185 -0.97 -4.63 -7.21
CA TYR A 185 -0.44 -5.62 -8.16
C TYR A 185 1.03 -5.37 -8.48
N TRP A 186 1.43 -4.12 -8.70
CA TRP A 186 2.83 -3.80 -8.95
C TRP A 186 3.71 -4.09 -7.73
N THR A 187 3.24 -3.83 -6.51
CA THR A 187 3.92 -4.24 -5.27
C THR A 187 4.14 -5.75 -5.28
N TYR A 188 3.10 -6.55 -5.54
CA TYR A 188 3.21 -8.01 -5.60
C TYR A 188 4.26 -8.45 -6.64
N GLN A 189 4.14 -7.97 -7.88
CA GLN A 189 5.02 -8.36 -8.97
C GLN A 189 6.47 -7.92 -8.76
N LEU A 190 6.70 -6.73 -8.20
CA LEU A 190 8.04 -6.21 -7.89
C LEU A 190 8.73 -7.09 -6.86
N LEU A 191 8.05 -7.38 -5.75
CA LEU A 191 8.64 -8.16 -4.67
C LEU A 191 8.85 -9.63 -5.07
N GLN A 192 7.96 -10.20 -5.89
CA GLN A 192 8.18 -11.54 -6.46
C GLN A 192 9.39 -11.58 -7.39
N LYS A 193 9.46 -10.62 -8.32
CA LYS A 193 10.52 -10.60 -9.35
C LYS A 193 11.90 -10.30 -8.77
N PHE A 194 11.96 -9.41 -7.77
CA PHE A 194 13.22 -8.87 -7.27
C PHE A 194 13.55 -9.27 -5.82
N GLY A 195 12.67 -9.95 -5.10
CA GLY A 195 12.88 -10.35 -3.70
C GLY A 195 13.77 -11.59 -3.49
N ASP A 196 14.16 -12.29 -4.56
CA ASP A 196 15.14 -13.41 -4.60
C ASP A 196 15.05 -14.40 -3.42
N ASN A 197 13.83 -14.82 -3.06
CA ASN A 197 13.51 -15.70 -1.91
C ASN A 197 13.97 -15.21 -0.53
N GLN A 198 14.52 -13.99 -0.43
CA GLN A 198 14.95 -13.37 0.81
C GLN A 198 13.85 -12.50 1.43
N ILE A 199 12.88 -12.06 0.62
CA ILE A 199 11.61 -11.53 1.12
C ILE A 199 10.66 -12.72 1.30
N SER A 200 10.14 -12.91 2.52
CA SER A 200 9.24 -14.03 2.79
C SER A 200 7.94 -13.88 2.01
N LYS A 201 7.32 -15.01 1.66
CA LYS A 201 6.03 -15.04 0.94
C LYS A 201 4.96 -14.22 1.66
N ASP A 202 4.91 -14.30 2.99
CA ASP A 202 4.00 -13.54 3.82
C ASP A 202 4.20 -12.04 3.67
N VAL A 203 5.43 -11.54 3.70
CA VAL A 203 5.72 -10.11 3.50
C VAL A 203 5.27 -9.66 2.12
N ILE A 204 5.50 -10.46 1.08
CA ILE A 204 5.05 -10.15 -0.28
C ILE A 204 3.51 -10.03 -0.33
N ILE A 205 2.82 -11.04 0.19
CA ILE A 205 1.35 -11.10 0.20
C ILE A 205 0.79 -9.92 0.99
N VAL A 206 1.22 -9.74 2.24
CA VAL A 206 0.70 -8.72 3.15
C VAL A 206 0.94 -7.31 2.59
N SER A 207 2.15 -7.03 2.09
CA SER A 207 2.46 -5.73 1.47
C SER A 207 1.54 -5.43 0.29
N SER A 208 1.27 -6.42 -0.56
CA SER A 208 0.46 -6.21 -1.77
C SER A 208 -1.05 -6.14 -1.51
N THR A 209 -1.56 -6.67 -0.40
CA THR A 209 -3.01 -6.87 -0.24
C THR A 209 -3.67 -5.85 0.68
N HIS A 210 -2.95 -4.86 1.20
CA HIS A 210 -3.39 -3.98 2.30
C HIS A 210 -4.69 -3.16 2.08
N HIS A 211 -5.32 -3.25 0.90
CA HIS A 211 -6.64 -2.67 0.58
C HIS A 211 -7.85 -3.66 0.56
N THR A 212 -7.77 -4.88 1.12
CA THR A 212 -8.90 -5.86 1.06
C THR A 212 -10.23 -5.38 1.63
N LEU A 213 -10.28 -4.47 2.61
CA LEU A 213 -11.55 -3.87 3.07
C LEU A 213 -12.31 -3.19 1.90
N GLU A 214 -11.61 -2.87 0.83
CA GLU A 214 -12.15 -2.29 -0.40
C GLU A 214 -12.48 -3.33 -1.48
N GLY A 215 -12.32 -4.63 -1.21
CA GLY A 215 -12.56 -5.69 -2.19
C GLY A 215 -11.33 -6.03 -3.05
N HIS A 216 -10.14 -5.54 -2.69
CA HIS A 216 -8.94 -5.63 -3.51
C HIS A 216 -7.95 -6.67 -2.99
N ASP A 217 -7.61 -7.65 -3.83
CA ASP A 217 -6.75 -8.78 -3.46
C ASP A 217 -5.85 -9.20 -4.65
N PRO A 218 -4.68 -8.55 -4.84
CA PRO A 218 -3.79 -8.89 -5.93
C PRO A 218 -3.02 -10.21 -5.75
N ALA A 219 -2.85 -10.68 -4.51
CA ALA A 219 -2.16 -11.93 -4.24
C ALA A 219 -3.08 -13.14 -4.37
N MET A 220 -4.39 -12.90 -4.59
CA MET A 220 -5.44 -13.93 -4.63
C MET A 220 -5.34 -14.85 -3.42
N ILE A 221 -5.36 -14.26 -2.22
CA ILE A 221 -5.03 -14.97 -0.97
C ILE A 221 -5.96 -16.18 -0.74
N ASP A 222 -7.15 -16.23 -1.37
CA ASP A 222 -8.05 -17.40 -1.36
C ASP A 222 -8.42 -18.03 -2.72
N GLY A 223 -7.60 -17.78 -3.76
CA GLY A 223 -7.46 -18.73 -4.86
C GLY A 223 -7.91 -18.29 -6.26
N GLU A 224 -6.91 -18.11 -7.13
CA GLU A 224 -6.70 -19.00 -8.29
C GLU A 224 -5.39 -19.82 -8.19
N ILE A 225 -4.64 -19.71 -7.08
CA ILE A 225 -3.51 -20.60 -6.79
C ILE A 225 -4.04 -21.79 -5.97
N PRO A 226 -4.14 -23.01 -6.53
CA PRO A 226 -4.63 -24.16 -5.79
C PRO A 226 -3.63 -24.54 -4.70
N ASN A 227 -4.10 -24.68 -3.45
CA ASN A 227 -3.50 -25.39 -2.30
C ASN A 227 -2.91 -24.58 -1.12
N GLU A 228 -3.05 -23.26 -1.04
CA GLU A 228 -2.67 -22.53 0.19
C GLU A 228 -3.88 -21.80 0.78
N ALA A 229 -4.59 -22.48 1.68
CA ALA A 229 -5.56 -21.81 2.54
C ALA A 229 -4.83 -20.77 3.39
N ILE A 230 -5.42 -19.58 3.54
CA ILE A 230 -4.91 -18.52 4.42
C ILE A 230 -4.63 -19.09 5.80
N THR A 231 -3.37 -19.04 6.22
CA THR A 231 -3.03 -19.36 7.62
C THR A 231 -3.59 -18.26 8.51
N LEU A 232 -4.00 -18.59 9.73
CA LEU A 232 -4.47 -17.58 10.69
C LEU A 232 -3.39 -16.51 10.95
N GLU A 233 -2.12 -16.90 10.90
CA GLU A 233 -0.99 -15.99 11.02
C GLU A 233 -0.94 -14.95 9.88
N LEU A 234 -1.12 -15.40 8.64
CA LEU A 234 -1.15 -14.51 7.48
C LEU A 234 -2.35 -13.55 7.54
N LEU A 235 -3.51 -14.06 8.00
CA LEU A 235 -4.68 -13.23 8.27
C LEU A 235 -4.37 -12.15 9.32
N ASP A 236 -3.71 -12.50 10.42
CA ASP A 236 -3.40 -11.51 11.46
C ASP A 236 -2.51 -10.37 10.94
N LYS A 237 -1.40 -10.69 10.25
CA LYS A 237 -0.50 -9.71 9.61
C LYS A 237 -1.30 -8.77 8.70
N TYR A 238 -2.15 -9.38 7.88
CA TYR A 238 -2.98 -8.73 6.89
C TYR A 238 -3.92 -7.68 7.49
N LEU A 239 -4.69 -8.10 8.50
CA LEU A 239 -5.70 -7.26 9.14
C LEU A 239 -5.04 -6.08 9.85
N ILE A 240 -3.92 -6.32 10.52
CA ILE A 240 -3.17 -5.27 11.23
C ILE A 240 -2.64 -4.23 10.23
N LEU A 241 -1.96 -4.66 9.15
CA LEU A 241 -1.42 -3.72 8.16
C LEU A 241 -2.52 -2.87 7.54
N THR A 242 -3.65 -3.49 7.18
CA THR A 242 -4.82 -2.79 6.60
C THR A 242 -5.38 -1.72 7.52
N LEU A 243 -5.49 -2.02 8.82
CA LEU A 243 -5.96 -1.04 9.80
C LEU A 243 -4.94 0.07 10.02
N VAL A 244 -3.65 -0.26 10.07
CA VAL A 244 -2.57 0.71 10.27
C VAL A 244 -2.44 1.66 9.08
N ASP A 245 -2.52 1.17 7.84
CA ASP A 245 -2.56 1.99 6.61
C ASP A 245 -3.72 3.00 6.67
N LYS A 246 -4.94 2.51 6.88
CA LYS A 246 -6.11 3.38 6.90
C LYS A 246 -6.08 4.35 8.08
N TYR A 247 -5.62 3.90 9.26
CA TYR A 247 -5.43 4.77 10.42
C TYR A 247 -4.46 5.91 10.10
N GLN A 248 -3.28 5.58 9.54
CA GLN A 248 -2.28 6.56 9.12
C GLN A 248 -2.86 7.57 8.13
N ALA A 249 -3.54 7.09 7.08
CA ALA A 249 -4.10 7.93 6.04
C ALA A 249 -5.20 8.88 6.57
N PHE A 250 -6.05 8.44 7.51
CA PHE A 250 -7.07 9.31 8.10
C PHE A 250 -6.49 10.41 8.99
N ILE A 251 -5.47 10.11 9.77
CA ILE A 251 -4.79 11.12 10.60
C ILE A 251 -4.03 12.11 9.70
N GLU A 252 -3.12 11.61 8.87
CA GLU A 252 -2.21 12.46 8.07
C GLU A 252 -2.97 13.23 7.00
N ARG A 253 -3.71 12.51 6.15
CA ARG A 253 -4.28 13.08 4.93
C ARG A 253 -5.64 13.70 5.21
N SER A 254 -6.41 13.20 6.17
CA SER A 254 -7.75 13.73 6.48
C SER A 254 -7.82 14.60 7.73
N GLY A 255 -6.71 14.77 8.45
CA GLY A 255 -6.62 15.64 9.64
C GLY A 255 -7.51 15.18 10.79
N LYS A 256 -7.86 13.88 10.85
CA LYS A 256 -8.75 13.33 11.87
C LYS A 256 -8.04 13.16 13.21
N THR A 257 -8.79 13.18 14.30
CA THR A 257 -8.27 12.78 15.61
C THR A 257 -8.22 11.25 15.74
N HIS A 258 -7.54 10.76 16.78
CA HIS A 258 -7.52 9.34 17.10
C HIS A 258 -8.95 8.77 17.24
N GLU A 259 -9.81 9.43 18.02
CA GLU A 259 -11.17 8.99 18.30
C GLU A 259 -12.08 9.03 17.06
N GLU A 260 -11.91 10.04 16.22
CA GLU A 260 -12.62 10.13 14.94
C GLU A 260 -12.20 8.98 14.01
N THR A 261 -10.90 8.74 13.89
CA THR A 261 -10.35 7.68 13.04
C THR A 261 -10.80 6.30 13.50
N VAL A 262 -10.77 5.99 14.81
CA VAL A 262 -11.26 4.71 15.34
C VAL A 262 -12.73 4.48 14.98
N LYS A 263 -13.59 5.51 15.12
CA LYS A 263 -15.01 5.42 14.73
C LYS A 263 -15.19 5.20 13.22
N ILE A 264 -14.37 5.86 12.41
CA ILE A 264 -14.39 5.69 10.95
C ILE A 264 -13.98 4.27 10.57
N LEU A 265 -12.91 3.73 11.16
CA LEU A 265 -12.46 2.37 10.92
C LEU A 265 -13.51 1.34 11.32
N GLU A 266 -14.13 1.50 12.50
CA GLU A 266 -15.24 0.66 12.94
C GLU A 266 -16.39 0.65 11.92
N LYS A 267 -16.75 1.82 11.38
CA LYS A 267 -17.75 1.92 10.32
C LYS A 267 -17.31 1.19 9.04
N ILE A 268 -16.06 1.36 8.61
CA ILE A 268 -15.53 0.70 7.40
C ILE A 268 -15.55 -0.82 7.54
N ILE A 269 -15.16 -1.35 8.69
CA ILE A 269 -15.19 -2.80 8.98
C ILE A 269 -16.64 -3.31 8.87
N ASN A 270 -17.58 -2.61 9.52
CA ASN A 270 -19.00 -2.95 9.48
C ASN A 270 -19.59 -2.90 8.06
N ASP A 271 -19.29 -1.85 7.30
CA ASP A 271 -19.79 -1.69 5.93
C ASP A 271 -19.15 -2.71 4.97
N SER A 272 -17.92 -3.15 5.23
CA SER A 272 -17.26 -4.21 4.47
C SER A 272 -17.89 -5.58 4.71
N LYS A 273 -18.24 -5.89 5.97
CA LYS A 273 -19.02 -7.07 6.33
C LYS A 273 -20.40 -7.05 5.66
N LYS A 274 -21.15 -5.95 5.76
CA LYS A 274 -22.48 -5.82 5.14
C LYS A 274 -22.46 -6.02 3.61
N ARG A 275 -21.39 -5.59 2.94
CA ARG A 275 -21.19 -5.79 1.50
C ARG A 275 -20.72 -7.21 1.14
N GLY A 276 -20.45 -8.06 2.13
CA GLY A 276 -19.90 -9.40 1.94
C GLY A 276 -18.47 -9.41 1.41
N VAL A 277 -17.71 -8.32 1.60
CA VAL A 277 -16.31 -8.22 1.13
C VAL A 277 -15.45 -9.27 1.83
N MET A 278 -15.62 -9.41 3.15
CA MET A 278 -14.87 -10.38 3.95
C MET A 278 -15.14 -11.80 3.47
N LYS A 279 -16.42 -12.15 3.23
CA LYS A 279 -16.77 -13.47 2.67
C LYS A 279 -16.21 -13.73 1.26
N LYS A 280 -16.02 -12.69 0.45
CA LYS A 280 -15.50 -12.82 -0.92
C LYS A 280 -13.99 -13.05 -0.96
N ILE A 281 -13.27 -12.33 -0.09
CA ILE A 281 -11.81 -12.38 -0.05
C ILE A 281 -11.32 -13.51 0.84
N PHE A 282 -12.06 -13.83 1.90
CA PHE A 282 -11.66 -14.86 2.85
C PHE A 282 -12.58 -16.09 2.70
N SER A 283 -11.99 -17.25 2.42
CA SER A 283 -12.61 -18.58 2.48
C SER A 283 -12.95 -18.99 3.91
N LEU A 284 -12.42 -18.25 4.88
CA LEU A 284 -12.71 -18.36 6.29
C LEU A 284 -14.13 -17.89 6.63
N ASN A 285 -14.59 -18.27 7.83
CA ASN A 285 -15.85 -17.78 8.38
C ASN A 285 -15.79 -16.25 8.52
N GLU A 286 -16.68 -15.53 7.83
CA GLU A 286 -16.79 -14.07 7.86
C GLU A 286 -16.89 -13.50 9.29
N GLU A 287 -17.58 -14.19 10.21
CA GLU A 287 -17.67 -13.78 11.61
C GLU A 287 -16.32 -13.83 12.32
N LYS A 288 -15.47 -14.78 11.95
CA LYS A 288 -14.11 -14.89 12.48
C LYS A 288 -13.24 -13.73 12.00
N VAL A 289 -13.24 -13.45 10.69
CA VAL A 289 -12.48 -12.33 10.11
C VAL A 289 -12.94 -10.99 10.70
N TYR A 290 -14.26 -10.80 10.82
CA TYR A 290 -14.83 -9.63 11.47
C TYR A 290 -14.38 -9.52 12.94
N GLY A 291 -14.40 -10.63 13.69
CA GLY A 291 -13.95 -10.68 15.08
C GLY A 291 -12.49 -10.23 15.24
N GLU A 292 -11.59 -10.71 14.38
CA GLU A 292 -10.18 -10.30 14.39
C GLU A 292 -10.00 -8.81 14.04
N TYR A 293 -10.74 -8.28 13.06
CA TYR A 293 -10.72 -6.84 12.78
C TYR A 293 -11.12 -6.00 14.01
N ILE A 294 -12.18 -6.40 14.72
CA ILE A 294 -12.64 -5.71 15.93
C ILE A 294 -11.61 -5.82 17.06
N LYS A 295 -10.99 -6.99 17.21
CA LYS A 295 -9.90 -7.22 18.17
C LYS A 295 -8.73 -6.26 17.91
N TYR A 296 -8.21 -6.21 16.68
CA TYR A 296 -7.07 -5.35 16.33
C TYR A 296 -7.41 -3.86 16.39
N LEU A 297 -8.64 -3.46 16.02
CA LEU A 297 -9.11 -2.10 16.25
C LEU A 297 -9.16 -1.76 17.74
N GLY A 298 -9.53 -2.72 18.59
CA GLY A 298 -9.50 -2.59 20.05
C GLY A 298 -8.10 -2.34 20.59
N ILE A 299 -7.06 -2.90 19.98
CA ILE A 299 -5.65 -2.61 20.32
C ILE A 299 -5.30 -1.18 19.88
N ILE A 300 -5.58 -0.81 18.63
CA ILE A 300 -5.34 0.55 18.10
C ILE A 300 -5.95 1.61 19.03
N LYS A 301 -7.19 1.40 19.48
CA LYS A 301 -7.93 2.32 20.38
C LYS A 301 -7.23 2.62 21.71
N LYS A 302 -6.33 1.75 22.18
CA LYS A 302 -5.59 1.97 23.44
C LYS A 302 -4.42 2.93 23.29
N HIS A 303 -4.01 3.26 22.07
CA HIS A 303 -2.76 3.96 21.77
C HIS A 303 -3.00 5.31 21.06
N PRO A 304 -3.64 6.30 21.71
CA PRO A 304 -3.84 7.62 21.12
C PRO A 304 -2.53 8.34 20.75
N GLU A 305 -1.42 8.01 21.42
CA GLU A 305 -0.08 8.55 21.16
C GLU A 305 0.42 8.31 19.72
N MET A 306 -0.11 7.30 19.02
CA MET A 306 0.22 7.02 17.61
C MET A 306 -0.16 8.18 16.69
N ALA A 307 -1.22 8.94 17.02
CA ALA A 307 -1.61 10.11 16.23
C ALA A 307 -0.53 11.19 16.24
N GLU A 308 0.24 11.32 17.32
CA GLU A 308 1.31 12.29 17.43
C GLU A 308 2.57 11.87 16.66
N ILE A 309 2.80 10.56 16.50
CA ILE A 309 3.85 10.04 15.60
C ILE A 309 3.54 10.41 14.16
N ILE A 310 2.31 10.19 13.71
CA ILE A 310 1.92 10.48 12.33
C ILE A 310 2.11 11.96 12.00
N LYS A 311 1.70 12.85 12.92
CA LYS A 311 1.81 14.31 12.74
C LYS A 311 3.25 14.84 12.81
N LYS A 312 4.20 14.08 13.36
CA LYS A 312 5.61 14.50 13.37
C LYS A 312 6.11 14.48 11.94
N LYS A 313 6.56 15.64 11.46
CA LYS A 313 7.33 15.71 10.22
C LYS A 313 8.65 14.99 10.44
N ILE A 314 8.95 14.05 9.55
CA ILE A 314 10.28 13.42 9.48
C ILE A 314 11.26 14.54 9.11
N LYS A 315 12.10 14.92 10.06
CA LYS A 315 13.18 15.88 9.84
C LYS A 315 14.36 15.06 9.32
N LEU A 316 14.74 15.32 8.07
CA LEU A 316 15.90 14.72 7.42
C LEU A 316 17.10 15.66 7.49
#